data_AF-E2BJC7-F1
#
_entry.id   AF-E2BJC7-F1
#
_cell.length_a   1.000
_cell.length_b   1.000
_cell.length_c   1.000
_cell.angle_alpha   90.00
_cell.angle_beta   90.00
_cell.angle_gamma   90.00
#
_symmetry.space_group_name_H-M   'P 1'
#
loop_
_entity.id
_entity.type
_entity.pdbx_description
1 polymer ?
#
loop_
_entity_poly.entity_id
_entity_poly.type
_entity_poly.pdbx_seq_one_letter_code
_entity_poly.pdbx_strand_id
1 'polypeptide(L)' 'MLAHIFRKPYPCSKCNRSYTNKSTLNRHLREECGKMPQYMCRYCHKAFHQRSNFQRHVWTVHGYVL' A
#
# COMPACT_ATOMS: atom_id res chain seq x y z
N MET A 1 -5.81 27.16 19.78
CA MET A 1 -6.12 27.06 18.34
C MET A 1 -6.57 25.64 18.03
N LEU A 2 -7.87 25.40 17.89
CA LEU A 2 -8.43 24.10 17.50
C LEU A 2 -8.62 23.97 15.97
N ALA A 3 -8.14 24.93 15.18
CA ALA A 3 -8.29 24.95 13.73
C ALA A 3 -7.35 23.97 12.97
N HIS A 4 -6.95 22.86 13.60
CA HIS A 4 -6.33 21.72 12.92
C HIS A 4 -7.30 20.52 12.82
N ILE A 5 -8.62 20.80 12.87
CA ILE A 5 -9.74 19.88 12.56
C ILE A 5 -9.79 19.61 11.04
N PHE A 6 -8.66 19.29 10.41
CA PHE A 6 -8.68 18.58 9.13
C PHE A 6 -9.01 17.10 9.40
N ARG A 7 -10.17 16.87 10.03
CA ARG A 7 -10.80 15.55 10.10
C ARG A 7 -11.29 15.22 8.71
N LYS A 8 -10.36 14.86 7.84
CA LYS A 8 -10.64 14.14 6.62
C LYS A 8 -11.11 12.76 7.06
N PRO A 9 -12.43 12.52 7.16
CA PRO A 9 -12.95 11.38 7.92
C PRO A 9 -12.74 10.05 7.18
N TYR A 10 -12.20 10.10 5.96
CA TYR A 10 -11.94 8.96 5.10
C TYR A 10 -10.42 8.72 4.99
N PRO A 11 -9.80 8.03 5.96
CA PRO A 11 -8.40 7.62 5.86
C PRO A 11 -8.23 6.52 4.80
N CYS A 12 -7.09 6.54 4.10
CA CYS A 12 -6.71 5.44 3.22
C CYS A 12 -6.14 4.28 4.05
N SER A 13 -6.59 3.05 3.77
CA SER A 13 -6.09 1.84 4.44
C SER A 13 -4.74 1.35 3.91
N LYS A 14 -4.24 1.96 2.84
CA LYS A 14 -3.00 1.56 2.13
C LYS A 14 -1.88 2.59 2.24
N CYS A 15 -2.17 3.82 2.69
CA CYS A 15 -1.17 4.86 2.91
C CYS A 15 -1.67 5.87 3.96
N ASN A 16 -0.78 6.77 4.42
CA ASN A 16 -1.11 7.71 5.50
C ASN A 16 -1.92 8.96 5.04
N ARG A 17 -2.56 8.91 3.87
CA ARG A 17 -3.39 10.01 3.35
C ARG A 17 -4.83 9.85 3.81
N SER A 18 -5.48 10.99 4.08
CA SER A 18 -6.91 11.06 4.39
C SER A 18 -7.62 11.97 3.39
N TYR A 19 -8.92 11.74 3.20
CA TYR A 19 -9.78 12.44 2.24
C TYR A 19 -11.05 12.99 2.90
N THR A 20 -11.58 14.09 2.36
CA THR A 20 -12.79 14.76 2.87
C THR A 20 -14.07 14.04 2.51
N ASN A 21 -14.07 13.23 1.45
CA ASN A 21 -15.22 12.43 1.03
C ASN A 21 -14.81 11.04 0.49
N LYS A 22 -15.77 10.11 0.49
CA LYS A 22 -15.58 8.72 0.04
C LYS A 22 -15.25 8.61 -1.44
N SER A 23 -15.81 9.47 -2.30
CA SER A 23 -15.56 9.46 -3.75
C SER A 23 -14.09 9.75 -4.07
N THR A 24 -13.48 10.72 -3.38
CA THR A 24 -12.07 11.09 -3.55
C THR A 24 -11.16 9.99 -3.01
N LEU A 25 -11.51 9.37 -1.88
CA LEU A 25 -10.81 8.18 -1.37
C LEU A 25 -10.89 7.02 -2.38
N ASN A 26 -12.07 6.73 -2.93
CA ASN A 26 -12.26 5.64 -3.90
C ASN A 26 -11.45 5.87 -5.18
N ARG A 27 -11.41 7.10 -5.70
CA ARG A 27 -10.56 7.45 -6.84
C ARG A 27 -9.08 7.20 -6.51
N HIS A 28 -8.61 7.70 -5.36
CA HIS A 28 -7.25 7.47 -4.89
C HIS A 28 -6.92 5.98 -4.74
N LEU A 29 -7.83 5.19 -4.17
CA LEU A 29 -7.65 3.75 -4.03
C LEU A 29 -7.53 3.04 -5.38
N ARG A 30 -8.22 3.50 -6.43
CA ARG A 30 -8.10 2.92 -7.78
C ARG A 30 -6.85 3.36 -8.52
N GLU A 31 -6.53 4.65 -8.46
CA GLU A 31 -5.52 5.25 -9.34
C GLU A 31 -4.11 5.24 -8.77
N GLU A 32 -3.98 5.29 -7.44
CA GLU A 32 -2.69 5.46 -6.74
C GLU A 32 -2.39 4.25 -5.88
N CYS A 33 -3.22 3.98 -4.86
CA CYS A 33 -2.98 2.84 -3.96
C CYS A 33 -3.27 1.48 -4.63
N GLY A 34 -4.13 1.43 -5.64
CA GLY A 34 -4.34 0.26 -6.48
C GLY A 34 -3.13 -0.06 -7.35
N LYS A 35 -2.27 0.94 -7.60
CA LYS A 35 -0.97 0.80 -8.26
C LYS A 35 0.18 0.66 -7.27
N MET A 36 -0.06 0.57 -5.96
CA MET A 36 1.02 0.27 -5.02
C MET A 36 1.30 -1.22 -4.96
N PRO A 37 2.57 -1.63 -4.84
CA PRO A 37 2.93 -3.02 -4.64
C PRO A 37 2.39 -3.48 -3.28
N GLN A 38 1.61 -4.56 -3.28
CA GLN A 38 0.99 -5.09 -2.07
C GLN A 38 1.93 -5.96 -1.24
N TYR A 39 3.01 -6.46 -1.84
CA TYR A 39 3.92 -7.41 -1.23
C TYR A 39 5.35 -6.88 -1.27
N MET A 40 5.97 -6.72 -0.09
CA MET A 40 7.34 -6.24 0.03
C MET A 40 8.23 -7.37 0.58
N CYS A 41 9.35 -7.60 -0.07
CA CYS A 41 10.35 -8.55 0.39
C CYS A 41 11.08 -8.01 1.61
N ARG A 42 11.00 -8.70 2.74
CA ARG A 42 11.72 -8.32 3.98
C ARG A 42 13.25 -8.45 3.88
N TYR A 43 13.76 -9.18 2.89
CA TYR A 43 15.19 -9.43 2.73
C TYR A 43 15.88 -8.41 1.84
N CYS A 44 15.21 -7.96 0.77
CA CYS A 44 15.80 -7.02 -0.21
C CYS A 44 14.92 -5.80 -0.51
N HIS A 45 13.79 -5.65 0.18
CA HIS A 45 12.84 -4.52 0.04
C HIS A 45 12.24 -4.34 -1.36
N LYS A 46 12.43 -5.29 -2.29
CA LYS A 46 11.72 -5.31 -3.57
C LYS A 46 10.22 -5.47 -3.35
N ALA A 47 9.46 -4.75 -4.16
CA ALA A 47 8.03 -4.64 -4.04
C ALA A 47 7.32 -5.26 -5.26
N PHE A 48 6.22 -5.95 -5.03
CA PHE A 48 5.48 -6.72 -6.02
C PHE A 48 3.98 -6.44 -5.92
N HIS A 49 3.30 -6.33 -7.06
CA HIS A 49 1.84 -6.16 -7.11
C HIS A 49 1.07 -7.48 -6.95
N GLN A 50 1.67 -8.60 -7.35
CA GLN A 50 1.02 -9.91 -7.34
C GLN A 50 1.70 -10.85 -6.33
N ARG A 51 0.86 -11.59 -5.58
CA ARG A 51 1.32 -12.56 -4.58
C ARG A 51 2.18 -13.67 -5.20
N SER A 52 1.80 -14.17 -6.37
CA SER A 52 2.53 -15.22 -7.09
C SER A 52 3.96 -14.79 -7.45
N ASN A 53 4.13 -13.56 -7.94
CA ASN A 53 5.45 -13.00 -8.25
C ASN A 53 6.29 -12.79 -7.00
N PHE A 54 5.70 -12.28 -5.92
CA PHE A 54 6.36 -12.16 -4.63
C PHE A 54 6.83 -13.52 -4.10
N GLN A 55 5.94 -14.52 -4.07
CA GLN A 55 6.24 -15.86 -3.56
C GLN A 55 7.36 -16.52 -4.36
N ARG A 56 7.29 -16.44 -5.69
CA ARG A 56 8.35 -16.95 -6.59
C ARG A 56 9.68 -16.25 -6.29
N HIS A 57 9.69 -14.93 -6.17
CA HIS A 57 10.90 -14.19 -5.84
C HIS A 57 11.51 -14.64 -4.51
N VAL A 58 10.70 -14.73 -3.44
CA VAL A 58 11.19 -15.17 -2.13
C VAL A 58 11.77 -16.58 -2.23
N TRP A 59 11.09 -17.49 -2.92
CA TRP A 59 11.55 -18.87 -3.06
C TRP A 59 12.81 -19.01 -3.91
N THR A 60 12.92 -18.32 -5.05
CA THR A 60 14.07 -18.49 -5.96
C THR A 60 15.29 -17.66 -5.55
N VAL A 61 15.09 -16.50 -4.92
CA VAL A 61 16.18 -15.58 -4.55
C VAL A 61 16.58 -15.73 -3.08
N HIS A 62 15.61 -16.05 -2.21
CA HIS A 62 15.81 -16.14 -0.75
C HIS A 62 15.42 -17.51 -0.18
N GLY A 63 15.14 -18.54 -1.00
CA GLY A 63 14.65 -19.85 -0.54
C GLY A 63 15.65 -20.65 0.30
N TYR A 64 16.94 -20.28 0.24
CA TYR A 64 18.00 -20.83 1.09
C TYR A 64 18.16 -20.07 2.43
N VAL A 65 17.36 -19.02 2.66
CA VAL A 65 17.37 -18.17 3.86
C VAL A 65 16.11 -18.42 4.73
N LEU A 66 15.65 -19.67 4.71
CA LEU A 66 14.66 -20.24 5.64
C LEU A 66 15.40 -20.87 6.82
#